data_AF-A0A7S4NI47-F1
#
_entry.id   AF-A0A7S4NI47-F1
#
_cell.length_a   1.000
_cell.length_b   1.000
_cell.length_c   1.000
_cell.angle_alpha   90.00
_cell.angle_beta   90.00
_cell.angle_gamma   90.00
#
_symmetry.space_group_name_H-M   'P 1'
#
loop_
_entity.id
_entity.type
_entity.pdbx_description
1 polymer ?
#
loop_
_entity_poly.entity_id
_entity_poly.type
_entity_poly.pdbx_seq_one_letter_code
_entity_poly.pdbx_strand_id
1 'polypeptide(L)'
;RKKDDGRGRGGLPGVTVSNEQLVDMGDLGVDNRVSLRLGGSRGPRADIRVVGDLKGEDPLDLGVTFTSFSVKIPPGPKVDIPLPRPVGRLRTTYCDNDLRLSRGGRGGLFVLKRIADKK
;
A
#
# COMPACT_ATOMS: atom_id res chain seq x y z
N ARG A 1 10.61 -13.16 37.24
CA ARG A 1 10.74 -11.85 36.56
C ARG A 1 10.98 -12.14 35.07
N LYS A 2 9.93 -12.06 34.26
CA LYS A 2 9.98 -12.38 32.82
C LYS A 2 10.46 -11.12 32.09
N LYS A 3 11.59 -11.19 31.39
CA LYS A 3 12.06 -10.13 30.48
C LYS A 3 11.05 -10.04 29.34
N ASP A 4 10.40 -8.90 29.22
CA ASP A 4 9.56 -8.54 28.09
C ASP A 4 10.50 -7.95 27.03
N ASP A 5 10.92 -8.80 26.08
CA ASP A 5 11.78 -8.39 24.98
C ASP A 5 10.96 -7.49 24.05
N GLY A 6 11.11 -6.18 24.22
CA GLY A 6 10.42 -5.09 23.53
C GLY A 6 10.60 -5.05 22.01
N ARG A 7 10.16 -6.09 21.31
CA ARG A 7 9.83 -6.06 19.88
C ARG A 7 8.37 -5.64 19.74
N GLY A 8 8.09 -4.41 20.17
CA GLY A 8 6.78 -3.78 20.07
C GLY A 8 6.33 -3.72 18.61
N ARG A 9 5.22 -4.42 18.33
CA ARG A 9 4.47 -4.35 17.07
C ARG A 9 4.28 -2.87 16.69
N GLY A 10 4.85 -2.45 15.56
CA GLY A 10 4.88 -1.05 15.11
C GLY A 10 3.53 -0.50 14.63
N GLY A 11 2.46 -0.72 15.39
CA GLY A 11 1.18 -0.05 15.25
C GLY A 11 1.06 1.05 16.30
N LEU A 12 0.60 2.23 15.89
CA LEU A 12 0.24 3.28 16.85
C LEU A 12 -0.95 2.77 17.69
N PRO A 13 -0.86 2.80 19.03
CA PRO A 13 -1.97 2.39 19.89
C PRO A 13 -3.25 3.14 19.51
N GLY A 14 -4.35 2.41 19.34
CA GLY A 14 -5.63 2.99 18.94
C GLY A 14 -5.73 3.36 17.46
N VAL A 15 -4.78 3.02 16.59
CA VAL A 15 -4.91 3.22 15.14
C VAL A 15 -5.17 1.88 14.44
N THR A 16 -6.30 1.78 13.73
CA THR A 16 -6.56 0.66 12.82
C THR A 16 -6.14 1.05 11.41
N VAL A 17 -5.36 0.19 10.75
CA VAL A 17 -4.84 0.43 9.39
C VAL A 17 -5.37 -0.65 8.46
N SER A 18 -5.98 -0.24 7.36
CA SER A 18 -6.24 -1.09 6.19
C SER A 18 -5.40 -0.59 5.03
N ASN A 19 -4.74 -1.50 4.33
CA ASN A 19 -3.94 -1.16 3.16
C ASN A 19 -4.34 -2.08 2.00
N GLU A 20 -4.63 -1.48 0.85
CA GLU A 20 -4.88 -2.17 -0.41
C GLU A 20 -3.89 -1.61 -1.44
N GLN A 21 -3.25 -2.50 -2.19
CA GLN A 21 -2.38 -2.15 -3.29
C GLN A 21 -2.89 -2.80 -4.56
N LEU A 22 -3.24 -1.98 -5.54
CA LEU A 22 -3.57 -2.41 -6.89
C LEU A 22 -2.36 -2.19 -7.79
N VAL A 23 -1.98 -3.22 -8.53
CA VAL A 23 -0.90 -3.17 -9.52
C VAL A 23 -1.53 -3.52 -10.86
N ASP A 24 -1.46 -2.61 -11.82
CA ASP A 24 -1.94 -2.78 -13.18
C ASP A 24 -0.74 -2.92 -14.11
N MET A 25 -0.59 -4.12 -14.69
CA MET A 25 0.51 -4.40 -15.62
C MET A 25 0.20 -3.98 -17.06
N GLY A 26 -1.09 -3.76 -17.40
CA GLY A 26 -1.48 -3.27 -18.73
C GLY A 26 -1.30 -1.77 -18.85
N ASP A 27 -1.77 -1.04 -17.83
CA ASP A 27 -1.62 0.43 -17.76
C ASP A 27 -0.29 0.87 -17.12
N LEU A 28 0.56 -0.09 -16.71
CA LEU A 28 1.84 0.13 -16.03
C LEU A 28 1.71 1.07 -14.82
N GLY A 29 0.72 0.82 -13.97
CA GLY A 29 0.36 1.67 -12.84
C GLY A 29 0.32 0.95 -11.51
N VAL A 30 0.50 1.71 -10.43
CA VAL A 30 0.22 1.25 -9.06
C VAL A 30 -0.68 2.26 -8.34
N ASP A 31 -1.65 1.75 -7.59
CA ASP A 31 -2.58 2.52 -6.77
C ASP A 31 -2.60 1.94 -5.35
N ASN A 32 -1.96 2.64 -4.41
CA ASN A 32 -1.93 2.27 -3.00
C ASN A 32 -3.00 3.05 -2.26
N ARG A 33 -3.87 2.35 -1.54
CA ARG A 33 -4.96 2.93 -0.76
C ARG A 33 -4.79 2.53 0.69
N VAL A 34 -4.65 3.52 1.57
CA VAL A 34 -4.52 3.32 3.00
C VAL A 34 -5.70 3.97 3.68
N SER A 35 -6.43 3.21 4.49
CA SER A 35 -7.46 3.74 5.36
C SER A 35 -7.02 3.61 6.81
N LEU A 36 -7.05 4.73 7.52
CA LEU A 36 -6.70 4.82 8.93
C LEU A 36 -7.96 5.14 9.73
N ARG A 37 -8.14 4.49 10.87
CA ARG A 37 -9.11 4.91 11.90
C ARG A 37 -8.36 5.27 13.17
N LEU A 38 -8.48 6.52 13.61
CA LEU A 38 -7.77 7.07 14.77
C LEU A 38 -8.65 6.99 16.03
N GLY A 39 -8.23 6.28 17.08
CA GLY A 39 -9.04 6.06 18.29
C GLY A 39 -9.91 4.79 18.24
N GLY A 40 -9.50 3.78 17.47
CA GLY A 40 -10.21 2.51 17.32
C GLY A 40 -11.28 2.52 16.22
N SER A 41 -12.14 1.49 16.20
CA SER A 41 -13.08 1.24 15.10
C SER A 41 -14.12 2.34 14.87
N ARG A 42 -14.44 3.16 15.89
CA ARG A 42 -15.41 4.26 15.81
C ARG A 42 -14.78 5.65 15.62
N GLY A 43 -13.45 5.73 15.55
CA GLY A 43 -12.73 6.98 15.42
C GLY A 43 -12.80 7.61 14.02
N PRO A 44 -12.37 8.87 13.87
CA PRO A 44 -12.30 9.54 12.57
C PRO A 44 -11.46 8.74 11.57
N ARG A 45 -11.92 8.73 10.32
CA ARG A 45 -11.29 8.05 9.20
C ARG A 45 -10.39 9.01 8.44
N ALA A 46 -9.18 8.57 8.10
CA ALA A 46 -8.33 9.24 7.13
C ALA A 46 -8.04 8.28 5.98
N ASP A 47 -8.31 8.71 4.75
CA ASP A 47 -8.00 7.96 3.55
C ASP A 47 -6.81 8.59 2.86
N ILE A 48 -5.81 7.77 2.55
CA ILE A 48 -4.60 8.13 1.84
C ILE A 48 -4.57 7.32 0.55
N ARG A 49 -4.22 7.97 -0.55
CA ARG A 49 -3.98 7.30 -1.83
C ARG A 49 -2.64 7.75 -2.40
N VAL A 50 -1.82 6.79 -2.81
CA VAL A 50 -0.52 7.04 -3.46
C VAL A 50 -0.48 6.29 -4.77
N VAL A 51 -0.36 7.03 -5.86
CA VAL A 51 -0.29 6.47 -7.21
C VAL A 51 1.11 6.61 -7.78
N GLY A 52 1.46 5.73 -8.71
CA GLY A 52 2.74 5.77 -9.39
C GLY A 52 2.75 4.95 -10.66
N ASP A 53 3.82 5.11 -11.42
CA ASP A 53 4.07 4.39 -12.65
C ASP A 53 5.03 3.22 -12.39
N LEU A 54 4.73 2.06 -12.98
CA LEU A 54 5.61 0.90 -12.95
C LEU A 54 6.75 1.07 -13.96
N LYS A 55 7.90 0.50 -13.63
CA LYS A 55 9.11 0.45 -14.46
C LYS A 55 9.69 -0.96 -14.46
N GLY A 56 10.13 -1.43 -15.62
CA GLY A 56 10.70 -2.76 -15.80
C GLY A 56 9.66 -3.80 -16.21
N GLU A 57 10.17 -4.94 -16.68
CA GLU A 57 9.36 -6.02 -17.25
C GLU A 57 9.35 -7.27 -16.35
N ASP A 58 10.28 -7.37 -15.39
CA ASP A 58 10.33 -8.49 -14.46
C ASP A 58 9.20 -8.39 -13.43
N PRO A 59 8.20 -9.28 -13.45
CA PRO A 59 7.09 -9.24 -12.52
C PRO A 59 7.50 -9.52 -11.05
N LEU A 60 8.70 -10.06 -10.82
CA LEU A 60 9.24 -10.29 -9.49
C LEU A 60 9.94 -9.07 -8.90
N ASP A 61 10.38 -8.13 -9.73
CA ASP A 61 11.10 -6.94 -9.28
C ASP A 61 10.79 -5.71 -10.14
N LEU A 62 9.66 -5.08 -9.84
CA LEU A 62 9.19 -3.89 -10.57
C LEU A 62 9.69 -2.62 -9.88
N GLY A 63 10.28 -1.73 -10.67
CA GLY A 63 10.49 -0.34 -10.25
C GLY A 63 9.16 0.40 -10.15
N VAL A 64 9.08 1.38 -9.26
CA VAL A 64 7.91 2.25 -9.11
C VAL A 64 8.36 3.69 -9.00
N THR A 65 7.78 4.57 -9.79
CA THR A 65 7.94 6.02 -9.64
C THR A 65 6.63 6.59 -9.12
N PHE A 66 6.58 7.02 -7.85
CA PHE A 66 5.35 7.56 -7.28
C PHE A 66 5.11 8.99 -7.79
N THR A 67 3.93 9.27 -8.31
CA THR A 67 3.62 10.51 -9.02
C THR A 67 2.73 11.44 -8.21
N SER A 68 1.79 10.90 -7.44
CA SER A 68 0.96 11.73 -6.57
C SER A 68 0.55 11.04 -5.27
N PHE A 69 0.30 11.88 -4.29
CA PHE A 69 -0.21 11.56 -2.98
C PHE A 69 -1.53 12.31 -2.79
N SER A 70 -2.52 11.68 -2.19
CA SER A 70 -3.74 12.37 -1.79
C SER A 70 -4.22 11.91 -0.44
N VAL A 71 -4.81 12.84 0.30
CA VAL A 71 -5.35 12.60 1.63
C VAL A 71 -6.74 13.21 1.77
N LYS A 72 -7.65 12.48 2.41
CA LYS A 72 -8.99 12.94 2.77
C LYS A 72 -9.28 12.60 4.23
N ILE A 73 -9.61 13.62 5.01
CA ILE A 73 -10.00 13.48 6.42
C ILE A 73 -11.37 14.16 6.56
N PRO A 74 -12.49 13.42 6.56
CA PRO A 74 -13.82 14.01 6.70
C PRO A 74 -13.98 14.80 8.02
N PRO A 75 -14.72 15.93 8.02
CA PRO A 75 -15.48 16.50 6.88
C PRO A 75 -14.65 17.36 5.92
N GLY A 76 -13.32 17.38 6.05
CA GLY A 76 -12.43 18.19 5.20
C GLY A 76 -12.35 17.73 3.73
N PRO A 77 -11.88 18.62 2.84
CA PRO A 77 -11.71 18.33 1.43
C PRO A 77 -10.60 17.29 1.20
N LYS A 78 -10.61 16.69 0.01
CA LYS A 78 -9.48 15.90 -0.49
C LYS A 78 -8.37 16.86 -0.91
N VAL A 79 -7.15 16.59 -0.44
CA VAL A 79 -5.95 17.31 -0.85
C VAL A 79 -5.12 16.40 -1.74
N ASP A 80 -4.78 16.87 -2.94
CA ASP A 80 -3.92 16.18 -3.89
C ASP A 80 -2.57 16.91 -3.98
N ILE A 81 -1.47 16.17 -3.82
CA ILE A 81 -0.11 16.68 -3.78
C ILE A 81 0.71 15.91 -4.82
N PRO A 82 1.26 16.58 -5.86
CA PRO A 82 2.22 15.94 -6.74
C PRO A 82 3.49 15.60 -5.94
N LEU A 83 4.03 14.41 -6.14
CA LEU A 83 5.26 13.98 -5.48
C LEU A 83 6.48 14.34 -6.33
N PRO A 84 7.67 14.54 -5.73
CA PRO A 84 8.92 14.79 -6.45
C PRO A 84 9.47 13.55 -7.16
N ARG A 85 8.58 12.65 -7.62
CA ARG A 85 8.89 11.37 -8.28
C ARG A 85 9.85 10.48 -7.47
N PRO A 86 9.59 10.21 -6.18
CA PRO A 86 10.41 9.27 -5.44
C PRO A 86 10.31 7.87 -6.07
N VAL A 87 11.44 7.18 -6.13
CA VAL A 87 11.56 5.85 -6.72
C VAL A 87 11.53 4.79 -5.63
N GLY A 88 10.70 3.77 -5.83
CA GLY A 88 10.60 2.58 -5.00
C GLY A 88 10.72 1.31 -5.84
N ARG A 89 10.61 0.16 -5.17
CA ARG A 89 10.57 -1.15 -5.83
C ARG A 89 9.49 -2.02 -5.20
N LEU A 90 8.77 -2.75 -6.03
CA LEU A 90 7.87 -3.82 -5.64
C LEU A 90 8.60 -5.15 -5.86
N ARG A 91 8.99 -5.80 -4.76
CA ARG A 91 9.62 -7.12 -4.79
C ARG A 91 8.59 -8.18 -4.46
N THR A 92 8.29 -9.01 -5.44
CA THR A 92 7.37 -10.13 -5.31
C THR A 92 8.17 -11.39 -5.00
N THR A 93 7.76 -12.13 -3.97
CA THR A 93 8.37 -13.41 -3.57
C THR A 93 7.87 -14.57 -4.43
N TYR A 94 6.62 -14.50 -4.89
CA TYR A 94 6.01 -15.50 -5.77
C TYR A 94 5.07 -14.81 -6.75
N CYS A 95 5.18 -15.14 -8.04
CA CYS A 95 4.28 -14.65 -9.08
C CYS A 95 3.92 -15.81 -10.00
N ASP A 96 2.64 -16.07 -10.17
CA ASP A 96 2.11 -16.88 -11.27
C ASP A 96 1.09 -16.06 -12.08
N ASN A 97 0.26 -16.75 -12.86
CA ASN A 97 -0.75 -16.09 -13.67
C ASN A 97 -1.89 -15.49 -12.83
N ASP A 98 -2.21 -16.02 -11.65
CA ASP A 98 -3.40 -15.65 -10.89
C ASP A 98 -3.08 -14.83 -9.63
N LEU A 99 -1.86 -14.97 -9.11
CA LEU A 99 -1.47 -14.54 -7.79
C LEU A 99 -0.05 -13.98 -7.76
N ARG A 100 0.12 -12.91 -6.98
CA ARG A 100 1.42 -12.39 -6.56
C ARG A 100 1.46 -12.29 -5.04
N LEU A 101 2.54 -12.77 -4.45
CA LEU A 101 2.81 -12.69 -3.02
C LEU A 101 4.04 -11.82 -2.79
N SER A 102 3.93 -10.80 -1.96
CA SER A 102 5.08 -10.00 -1.54
C SER A 102 5.13 -9.82 -0.03
N ARG A 103 6.34 -9.63 0.49
CA ARG A 103 6.56 -9.38 1.91
C ARG A 103 6.93 -7.91 2.12
N GLY A 104 6.10 -7.19 2.86
CA GLY A 104 6.41 -5.83 3.28
C GLY A 104 7.59 -5.78 4.25
N GLY A 105 8.22 -4.59 4.35
CA GLY A 105 9.39 -4.37 5.22
C GLY A 105 9.19 -4.72 6.70
N ARG A 106 7.93 -4.70 7.18
CA ARG A 106 7.56 -5.09 8.55
C ARG A 106 7.03 -6.53 8.69
N GLY A 107 7.17 -7.36 7.65
CA GLY A 107 6.74 -8.76 7.66
C GLY A 107 5.26 -9.00 7.30
N GLY A 108 4.51 -7.96 6.95
CA GLY A 108 3.16 -8.13 6.40
C GLY A 108 3.21 -8.85 5.05
N LEU A 109 2.28 -9.78 4.83
CA LEU A 109 2.11 -10.44 3.55
C LEU A 109 1.09 -9.67 2.72
N PHE A 110 1.46 -9.31 1.50
CA PHE A 110 0.56 -8.77 0.51
C PHE A 110 0.23 -9.88 -0.48
N VAL A 111 -1.06 -10.08 -0.70
CA VAL A 111 -1.59 -11.06 -1.64
C VAL A 111 -2.33 -10.27 -2.71
N LEU A 112 -1.75 -10.19 -3.90
CA LEU A 112 -2.35 -9.52 -5.04
C LEU A 112 -2.94 -10.60 -5.94
N LYS A 113 -4.24 -10.55 -6.17
CA LYS A 113 -4.92 -11.43 -7.11
C LYS A 113 -5.10 -10.71 -8.44
N ARG A 114 -4.99 -11.41 -9.56
CA ARG A 114 -5.44 -10.89 -10.85
C ARG A 114 -6.93 -10.56 -10.77
N ILE A 115 -7.28 -9.31 -11.05
CA ILE A 115 -8.66 -8.93 -11.31
C ILE A 115 -8.93 -9.39 -12.74
N ALA A 116 -9.86 -10.33 -12.92
CA ALA A 116 -10.24 -10.80 -14.26
C ALA A 116 -10.64 -9.59 -15.13
N ASP A 117 -10.25 -9.62 -16.41
CA ASP A 117 -10.54 -8.53 -17.34
C ASP A 117 -12.03 -8.15 -17.25
N LYS A 118 -12.30 -6.85 -17.04
CA LYS A 118 -13.66 -6.34 -17.20
C LYS A 118 -14.04 -6.55 -18.66
N LYS A 119 -14.90 -7.53 -18.91
CA LYS A 119 -15.65 -7.64 -20.18
C LYS A 119 -16.50 -6.40 -20.41
#